data_AF-A0A1Q5T7A1-F1
#
_entry.id   AF-A0A1Q5T7A1-F1
#
_cell.length_a   1.000
_cell.length_b   1.000
_cell.length_c   1.000
_cell.angle_alpha   90.00
_cell.angle_beta   90.00
_cell.angle_gamma   90.00
#
_symmetry.space_group_name_H-M   'P 1'
#
loop_
_entity.id
_entity.type
_entity.pdbx_description
1 polymer ?
#
loop_
_entity_poly.entity_id
_entity_poly.type
_entity_poly.pdbx_seq_one_letter_code
_entity_poly.pdbx_strand_id
1 'polypeptide(L)'
;MECQSLRNIVKPEVWNDKWLKFSCWMLNIGLAGMVLITLLPVGILQIKEAFEHGYWASRSPSFLKQDIVQNLLLVRFVPDTIFLISVVALLAFAIKAMFHLRKPTHGEGEELPVANLAEEE
;
A
#
# COMPACT_ATOMS: atom_id res chain seq x y z
N MET A 1 8.35 9.73 0.65
CA MET A 1 7.33 9.45 1.68
C MET A 1 7.87 8.30 2.52
N GLU A 2 8.63 8.63 3.57
CA GLU A 2 9.37 7.65 4.38
C GLU A 2 8.65 7.50 5.72
N CYS A 3 8.51 6.28 6.25
CA CYS A 3 7.91 6.03 7.58
C CYS A 3 8.79 6.62 8.69
N GLN A 4 8.71 7.93 8.90
CA GLN A 4 9.52 8.67 9.87
C GLN A 4 9.30 8.21 11.32
N SER A 5 8.07 7.83 11.70
CA SER A 5 7.79 7.34 13.07
C SER A 5 8.55 6.05 13.40
N LEU A 6 8.56 5.06 12.49
CA LEU A 6 9.27 3.80 12.71
C LEU A 6 10.79 4.01 12.78
N ARG A 7 11.32 4.93 11.98
CA ARG A 7 12.75 5.28 11.98
C ARG A 7 13.19 5.95 13.29
N ASN A 8 12.32 6.69 13.95
CA ASN A 8 12.64 7.36 15.21
C ASN A 8 12.58 6.43 16.43
N ILE A 9 11.76 5.37 16.36
CA ILE A 9 11.47 4.47 17.48
C ILE A 9 12.39 3.22 17.47
N VAL A 10 12.82 2.76 16.29
CA VAL A 10 13.63 1.54 16.15
C VAL A 10 15.11 1.87 16.30
N LYS A 11 15.88 0.97 16.92
CA LYS A 11 17.33 1.11 17.02
C LYS A 11 17.98 1.21 15.63
N PRO A 12 18.85 2.20 15.38
CA PRO A 12 19.45 2.43 14.05
C PRO A 12 20.34 1.26 13.59
N GLU A 13 20.86 0.45 14.51
CA GLU A 13 21.74 -0.70 14.24
C GLU A 13 21.05 -1.84 13.45
N VAL A 14 19.73 -1.96 13.56
CA VAL A 14 18.94 -3.02 12.92
C VAL A 14 18.18 -2.49 11.70
N TRP A 15 18.26 -1.19 11.44
CA TRP A 15 17.48 -0.53 10.40
C TRP A 15 18.12 -0.71 9.02
N ASN A 16 17.45 -1.47 8.15
CA ASN A 16 17.88 -1.66 6.77
C ASN A 16 16.99 -0.86 5.81
N ASP A 17 17.39 0.40 5.54
CA ASP A 17 16.69 1.31 4.62
C ASP A 17 16.47 0.72 3.22
N LYS A 18 17.36 -0.17 2.75
CA LYS A 18 17.23 -0.76 1.40
C LYS A 18 16.02 -1.67 1.28
N TRP A 19 15.74 -2.49 2.29
CA TRP A 19 14.57 -3.38 2.31
C TRP A 19 13.26 -2.59 2.39
N LEU A 20 13.24 -1.51 3.17
CA LEU A 20 12.07 -0.67 3.32
C LEU A 20 11.77 0.10 2.02
N LYS A 21 12.79 0.68 1.39
CA LYS A 21 12.65 1.34 0.08
C LYS A 21 12.19 0.37 -1.01
N PHE A 22 12.74 -0.84 -1.02
CA PHE A 22 12.33 -1.88 -1.95
C PHE A 22 10.86 -2.27 -1.75
N SER A 23 10.45 -2.59 -0.51
CA SER A 23 9.06 -2.94 -0.20
C SER A 23 8.08 -1.81 -0.53
N CYS A 24 8.44 -0.55 -0.23
CA CYS A 24 7.63 0.60 -0.56
C CYS A 24 7.49 0.79 -2.08
N TRP A 25 8.58 0.64 -2.84
CA TRP A 25 8.53 0.76 -4.30
C TRP A 25 7.71 -0.38 -4.93
N MET A 26 7.89 -1.61 -4.44
CA MET A 26 7.17 -2.79 -4.90
C MET A 26 5.67 -2.71 -4.60
N LEU A 27 5.28 -2.12 -3.47
CA LEU A 27 3.87 -1.87 -3.12
C LEU A 27 3.21 -0.86 -4.07
N ASN A 28 3.91 0.23 -4.41
CA ASN A 28 3.42 1.21 -5.39
C ASN A 28 3.30 0.60 -6.80
N ILE A 29 4.27 -0.23 -7.20
CA ILE A 29 4.21 -0.93 -8.50
C ILE A 29 3.10 -1.96 -8.54
N GLY A 30 2.91 -2.74 -7.47
CA GLY A 30 1.82 -3.70 -7.38
C GLY A 30 0.47 -3.01 -7.50
N LEU A 31 0.29 -1.88 -6.79
CA LEU A 31 -0.93 -1.09 -6.85
C LEU A 31 -1.16 -0.48 -8.25
N ALA A 32 -0.12 0.14 -8.82
CA ALA A 32 -0.20 0.72 -10.16
C ALA A 32 -0.48 -0.35 -11.22
N GLY A 33 0.15 -1.52 -11.12
CA GLY A 33 -0.07 -2.65 -12.00
C GLY A 33 -1.50 -3.16 -11.93
N MET A 34 -2.06 -3.33 -10.74
CA MET A 34 -3.44 -3.78 -10.55
C MET A 34 -4.45 -2.81 -11.22
N VAL A 35 -4.24 -1.50 -11.02
CA VAL A 35 -5.11 -0.46 -11.57
C VAL A 35 -4.97 -0.36 -13.08
N LEU A 36 -3.76 -0.22 -13.59
CA LEU A 36 -3.51 0.06 -15.01
C LEU A 36 -3.78 -1.17 -15.91
N ILE A 37 -3.42 -2.36 -15.46
CA ILE A 37 -3.53 -3.58 -16.27
C ILE A 37 -4.96 -4.12 -16.26
N THR A 38 -5.70 -3.91 -15.17
CA THR A 38 -7.01 -4.56 -14.99
C THR A 38 -8.16 -3.59 -14.84
N LEU A 39 -8.14 -2.76 -13.80
CA LEU A 39 -9.29 -1.91 -13.45
C LEU A 39 -9.57 -0.87 -14.54
N LEU A 40 -8.52 -0.26 -15.09
CA LEU A 40 -8.63 0.75 -16.12
C LEU A 40 -9.21 0.19 -17.44
N PRO A 41 -8.68 -0.89 -18.04
CA PRO A 41 -9.24 -1.40 -19.29
C PRO A 41 -10.63 -2.02 -19.10
N VAL A 42 -10.91 -2.70 -17.97
CA VAL A 42 -12.28 -3.15 -17.66
C VAL A 42 -13.22 -1.97 -17.53
N GLY A 43 -12.81 -0.89 -16.85
CA GLY A 43 -13.60 0.33 -16.71
C GLY A 43 -13.90 1.02 -18.04
N ILE A 44 -12.94 1.08 -18.95
CA ILE A 44 -13.14 1.64 -20.30
C ILE A 44 -14.18 0.80 -21.07
N LEU A 45 -14.04 -0.53 -21.05
CA LEU A 45 -15.01 -1.43 -21.69
C LEU A 45 -16.41 -1.26 -21.08
N GLN A 46 -16.48 -1.12 -19.76
CA GLN A 46 -17.74 -0.94 -19.04
C GLN A 46 -18.43 0.39 -19.41
N ILE A 47 -17.66 1.47 -19.54
CA ILE A 47 -18.18 2.78 -19.98
C ILE A 47 -18.64 2.72 -21.44
N LYS A 48 -17.89 2.06 -22.32
CA LYS A 48 -18.28 1.90 -23.73
C LYS A 48 -19.61 1.13 -23.85
N GLU A 49 -19.75 0.02 -23.13
CA GLU A 49 -20.98 -0.77 -23.11
C GLU A 49 -22.17 0.03 -22.53
N ALA A 50 -21.92 0.80 -21.47
CA ALA A 50 -22.94 1.67 -20.87
C ALA A 50 -23.41 2.77 -21.84
N PHE A 51 -22.54 3.25 -22.73
CA PHE A 51 -22.85 4.26 -23.73
C PHE A 51 -23.66 3.68 -24.90
N GLU A 52 -23.30 2.48 -25.39
CA GLU A 52 -23.97 1.87 -26.55
C GLU A 52 -25.32 1.22 -26.18
N HIS A 53 -25.39 0.49 -25.07
CA HIS A 53 -26.55 -0.32 -24.70
C HIS A 53 -27.26 0.14 -23.43
N GLY A 54 -26.77 1.19 -22.78
CA GLY A 54 -27.30 1.74 -21.54
C GLY A 54 -26.68 1.12 -20.28
N TYR A 55 -26.80 1.81 -19.15
CA TYR A 55 -26.16 1.41 -17.89
C TYR A 55 -26.55 0.01 -17.41
N TRP A 56 -27.78 -0.43 -17.69
CA TRP A 56 -28.26 -1.77 -17.35
C TRP A 56 -27.48 -2.89 -18.05
N ALA A 57 -27.04 -2.67 -19.30
CA ALA A 57 -26.28 -3.63 -20.09
C ALA A 57 -24.84 -3.79 -19.57
N SER A 58 -24.20 -2.69 -19.14
CA SER A 58 -22.84 -2.69 -18.56
C SER A 58 -22.70 -3.42 -17.22
N ARG A 59 -23.83 -3.62 -16.51
CA ARG A 59 -23.94 -4.37 -15.25
C ARG A 59 -24.50 -5.78 -15.46
N SER A 60 -24.83 -6.14 -16.69
CA SER A 60 -25.44 -7.43 -16.99
C SER A 60 -24.42 -8.57 -16.87
N PRO A 61 -24.87 -9.80 -16.52
CA PRO A 61 -24.00 -10.98 -16.53
C PRO A 61 -23.41 -11.27 -17.91
N SER A 62 -24.07 -10.84 -18.99
CA SER A 62 -23.56 -10.98 -20.36
C SER A 62 -22.28 -10.18 -20.58
N PHE A 63 -22.15 -8.99 -19.99
CA PHE A 63 -20.93 -8.18 -20.07
C PHE A 63 -19.76 -8.86 -19.33
N LEU A 64 -20.00 -9.37 -18.12
CA LEU A 64 -18.98 -10.07 -17.32
C LEU A 64 -18.55 -11.42 -17.92
N LYS A 65 -19.41 -12.05 -18.74
CA LYS A 65 -19.11 -13.30 -19.44
C LYS A 65 -18.34 -13.10 -20.74
N GLN A 66 -18.10 -11.87 -21.18
CA GLN A 66 -17.27 -11.63 -22.37
C GLN A 66 -15.85 -12.16 -22.12
N ASP A 67 -15.31 -12.91 -23.08
CA ASP A 67 -13.99 -13.54 -22.97
C ASP A 67 -12.88 -12.52 -22.68
N ILE A 68 -13.01 -11.30 -23.22
CA ILE A 68 -12.07 -10.20 -22.95
C ILE A 68 -12.07 -9.80 -21.47
N VAL A 69 -13.25 -9.72 -20.84
CA VAL A 69 -13.40 -9.30 -19.44
C VAL A 69 -12.90 -10.40 -18.52
N GLN A 70 -13.21 -11.67 -18.83
CA GLN A 70 -12.67 -12.81 -18.09
C GLN A 70 -11.16 -12.90 -18.17
N ASN A 71 -10.57 -12.72 -19.36
CA ASN A 71 -9.12 -12.74 -19.52
C ASN A 71 -8.43 -11.62 -18.73
N LEU A 72 -8.99 -10.41 -18.71
CA LEU A 72 -8.48 -9.32 -17.87
C LEU A 72 -8.57 -9.68 -16.39
N LEU A 73 -9.70 -10.23 -15.93
CA LEU A 73 -9.87 -10.69 -14.55
C LEU A 73 -8.89 -11.80 -14.17
N LEU A 74 -8.52 -12.69 -15.10
CA LEU A 74 -7.50 -13.71 -14.87
C LEU A 74 -6.10 -13.09 -14.77
N VAL A 75 -5.77 -12.14 -15.65
CA VAL A 75 -4.49 -11.42 -15.61
C VAL A 75 -4.31 -10.65 -14.29
N ARG A 76 -5.40 -10.19 -13.68
CA ARG A 76 -5.42 -9.51 -12.38
C ARG A 76 -4.73 -10.28 -11.25
N PHE A 77 -4.77 -11.61 -11.30
CA PHE A 77 -4.12 -12.45 -10.30
C PHE A 77 -2.61 -12.18 -10.21
N VAL A 78 -1.96 -11.83 -11.33
CA VAL A 78 -0.53 -11.55 -11.38
C VAL A 78 -0.13 -10.31 -10.55
N PRO A 79 -0.66 -9.10 -10.80
CA PRO A 79 -0.34 -7.94 -9.97
C PRO A 79 -0.83 -8.09 -8.52
N ASP A 80 -1.95 -8.78 -8.28
CA ASP A 80 -2.44 -9.05 -6.92
C ASP A 80 -1.43 -9.88 -6.11
N THR A 81 -0.80 -10.90 -6.71
CA THR A 81 0.25 -11.68 -6.02
C THR A 81 1.51 -10.87 -5.74
N ILE A 82 1.94 -10.01 -6.65
CA ILE A 82 3.09 -9.10 -6.46
C ILE A 82 2.82 -8.13 -5.31
N PHE A 83 1.61 -7.58 -5.26
CA PHE A 83 1.17 -6.70 -4.19
C PHE A 83 1.15 -7.44 -2.84
N LEU A 84 0.59 -8.66 -2.80
CA LEU A 84 0.54 -9.48 -1.60
C LEU A 84 1.94 -9.79 -1.06
N ILE A 85 2.88 -10.19 -1.92
CA ILE A 85 4.28 -10.47 -1.53
C ILE A 85 4.92 -9.22 -0.90
N SER A 86 4.67 -8.05 -1.49
CA SER A 86 5.21 -6.77 -1.00
C SER A 86 4.70 -6.43 0.40
N VAL A 87 3.40 -6.62 0.64
CA VAL A 87 2.76 -6.39 1.95
C VAL A 87 3.27 -7.36 3.00
N VAL A 88 3.40 -8.65 2.65
CA VAL A 88 3.93 -9.66 3.57
C VAL A 88 5.39 -9.34 3.96
N ALA A 89 6.21 -8.90 3.02
CA ALA A 89 7.58 -8.46 3.30
C ALA A 89 7.61 -7.24 4.24
N LEU A 90 6.71 -6.27 4.04
CA LEU A 90 6.58 -5.11 4.93
C LEU A 90 6.12 -5.51 6.33
N LEU A 91 5.17 -6.43 6.42
CA LEU A 91 4.63 -6.93 7.69
C LEU A 91 5.70 -7.70 8.48
N ALA A 92 6.48 -8.55 7.80
CA ALA A 92 7.63 -9.22 8.43
C ALA A 92 8.67 -8.22 8.94
N PHE A 93 8.96 -7.16 8.18
CA PHE A 93 9.85 -6.08 8.61
C PHE A 93 9.29 -5.34 9.85
N ALA A 94 8.00 -5.00 9.84
CA ALA A 94 7.34 -4.34 10.96
C ALA A 94 7.36 -5.21 12.24
N ILE A 95 7.10 -6.51 12.12
CA ILE A 95 7.18 -7.43 13.26
C ILE A 95 8.61 -7.51 13.80
N LYS A 96 9.63 -7.64 12.93
CA LYS A 96 11.03 -7.63 13.37
C LYS A 96 11.42 -6.31 14.03
N ALA A 97 10.93 -5.19 13.52
CA ALA A 97 11.13 -3.87 14.11
C ALA A 97 10.50 -3.78 15.49
N MET A 98 9.32 -4.40 15.72
CA MET A 98 8.65 -4.44 17.02
C MET A 98 9.48 -5.10 18.13
N PHE A 99 10.29 -6.10 17.80
CA PHE A 99 11.17 -6.75 18.79
C PHE A 99 12.42 -5.91 19.14
N HIS A 100 12.72 -4.85 18.39
CA HIS A 100 13.94 -4.03 18.55
C HIS A 100 13.63 -2.56 18.86
N LEU A 101 12.50 -2.28 19.51
CA LEU A 101 12.14 -0.93 19.94
C LEU A 101 13.17 -0.37 20.93
N ARG A 102 13.44 0.93 20.79
CA ARG A 102 14.15 1.70 21.81
C ARG A 102 13.17 1.97 22.97
N LYS A 103 13.68 1.90 24.20
CA LYS A 103 12.92 2.34 25.37
C LYS A 103 12.76 3.86 25.32
N PRO A 104 11.65 4.41 25.86
CA PRO A 104 11.46 5.86 25.93
C PRO A 104 12.63 6.50 26.69
N THR A 105 13.19 7.57 26.12
CA THR A 105 14.34 8.28 26.70
C THR A 105 13.96 9.21 27.84
N HIS A 106 12.72 9.73 27.87
CA HIS A 106 12.20 10.62 28.92
C HIS A 106 10.82 10.13 29.38
N GLY A 107 10.59 10.11 30.70
CA GLY A 107 9.28 9.86 31.31
C GLY A 107 8.51 11.16 31.58
N GLU A 108 7.29 11.06 32.14
CA GLU A 108 6.38 12.19 32.44
C GLU A 108 6.93 13.24 33.44
N GLY A 109 8.18 13.12 33.90
CA GLY A 109 8.79 14.02 34.88
C GLY A 109 10.26 14.37 34.60
N GLU A 110 10.76 14.19 33.38
CA GLU A 110 12.15 14.48 33.02
C GLU A 110 12.22 15.66 32.04
N GLU A 111 13.00 16.69 32.38
CA GLU A 111 13.09 17.94 31.62
C GLU A 111 13.61 17.69 30.19
N LEU A 112 12.84 18.10 29.20
CA LEU A 112 13.27 18.09 27.81
C LEU A 112 14.40 19.13 27.63
N PRO A 113 15.46 18.85 26.85
CA PRO A 113 16.53 19.81 26.55
C PRO A 113 16.08 20.96 25.61
N VAL A 114 14.78 21.18 25.49
CA VAL A 114 14.13 22.23 24.68
C VAL A 114 13.14 22.97 25.58
N ALA A 115 13.07 24.30 25.43
CA ALA A 115 12.17 25.13 26.23
C ALA A 115 10.72 24.62 26.13
N ASN A 116 10.04 24.50 27.28
CA ASN A 116 8.65 24.07 27.35
C ASN A 116 7.74 25.16 26.76
N LEU A 117 7.45 25.07 25.47
CA LEU A 117 6.51 25.96 24.76
C LEU A 117 5.06 25.87 25.29
N ALA A 118 4.77 24.93 26.20
CA ALA A 118 3.48 24.77 26.84
C ALA A 118 3.28 25.70 28.05
N GLU A 119 4.35 26.34 28.54
CA GLU A 119 4.29 27.29 29.67
C GLU A 119 4.34 28.76 29.21
N GLU A 120 4.46 29.03 27.91
CA GLU A 120 4.58 30.38 27.35
C GLU A 120 3.25 30.98 26.84
N GLU A 121 2.09 30.52 27.35
CA GLU A 121 0.77 31.13 27.09
C GLU A 121 0.20 31.84 28.33
#